data_AF-A0A212PEW6-F1
#
_entry.id   AF-A0A212PEW6-F1
#
_cell.length_a   1.000
_cell.length_b   1.000
_cell.length_c   1.000
_cell.angle_alpha   90.00
_cell.angle_beta   90.00
_cell.angle_gamma   90.00
#
_symmetry.space_group_name_H-M   'P 1'
#
loop_
_entity.id
_entity.type
_entity.pdbx_description
1 polymer ?
#
loop_
_entity_poly.entity_id
_entity_poly.type
_entity_poly.pdbx_seq_one_letter_code
_entity_poly.pdbx_strand_id
1 'polypeptide(L)'
;MGVLVCDLGFSSAKWIYGERKGRIISAFSYNGENLIIGEQALLSSGSSYLKTMEELVRFYPVFVEHCRRAAAAEGDINLAVGLPYSYWQEQHKPGGTVPALAKSLTCDAVRDVCIFPQGLGGLRAYLDSLNERPSGNVLGIDIGFNTIIFTLFSPERKQIIHGKTLNKRGVYQMATGFLLPRIKSLAPSGTFTPVEIAFLIEKGYLQYGFERYDVTREIREAGIAYVEHIIRDIEGELQAHVGMHADFERVLLFGGGAAFFKEGFPAKNIEVVILPEPEFANAKGFLSLACGK
;
A
#
# COMPACT_ATOMS: atom_id res chain seq x y z
N MET A 1 16.86 -17.59 13.27
CA MET A 1 15.38 -17.49 13.28
C MET A 1 14.98 -16.63 12.10
N GLY A 2 14.06 -17.10 11.25
CA GLY A 2 13.67 -16.37 10.04
C GLY A 2 12.67 -15.25 10.35
N VAL A 3 12.74 -14.14 9.61
CA VAL A 3 11.75 -13.06 9.67
C VAL A 3 10.77 -13.21 8.51
N LEU A 4 9.49 -13.44 8.82
CA LEU A 4 8.40 -13.34 7.86
C LEU A 4 7.83 -11.93 7.94
N VAL A 5 7.79 -11.23 6.80
CA VAL A 5 7.07 -9.97 6.69
C VAL A 5 5.74 -10.21 5.99
N CYS A 6 4.66 -9.64 6.52
CA CYS A 6 3.35 -9.61 5.88
C CYS A 6 2.80 -8.17 5.91
N ASP A 7 2.81 -7.48 4.77
CA ASP A 7 2.17 -6.18 4.59
C ASP A 7 0.76 -6.37 4.00
N LEU A 8 -0.25 -6.40 4.86
CA LEU A 8 -1.65 -6.53 4.45
C LEU A 8 -2.24 -5.18 4.05
N GLY A 9 -2.52 -5.02 2.75
CA GLY A 9 -3.32 -3.91 2.22
C GLY A 9 -4.72 -4.35 1.80
N PHE A 10 -5.57 -3.38 1.48
CA PHE A 10 -6.94 -3.63 1.01
C PHE A 10 -7.03 -4.38 -0.33
N SER A 11 -6.04 -4.25 -1.20
CA SER A 11 -6.01 -4.92 -2.51
C SER A 11 -5.25 -6.24 -2.48
N SER A 12 -4.13 -6.28 -1.77
CA SER A 12 -3.25 -7.45 -1.68
C SER A 12 -2.39 -7.43 -0.43
N ALA A 13 -2.13 -8.61 0.12
CA ALA A 13 -1.08 -8.88 1.09
C ALA A 13 0.24 -9.16 0.36
N LYS A 14 1.33 -8.53 0.79
CA LYS A 14 2.67 -8.78 0.26
C LYS A 14 3.48 -9.45 1.34
N TRP A 15 4.20 -10.50 0.99
CA TRP A 15 5.03 -11.22 1.94
C TRP A 15 6.48 -11.33 1.48
N ILE A 16 7.39 -11.37 2.44
CA ILE A 16 8.83 -11.59 2.24
C ILE A 16 9.33 -12.56 3.32
N TYR A 17 10.10 -13.57 2.93
CA TYR A 17 10.76 -14.51 3.84
C TYR A 17 12.06 -15.05 3.22
N GLY A 18 13.20 -14.64 3.78
CA GLY A 18 14.50 -14.84 3.13
C GLY A 18 14.54 -14.14 1.76
N GLU A 19 15.01 -14.84 0.73
CA GLU A 19 15.04 -14.33 -0.65
C GLU A 19 13.69 -14.46 -1.39
N ARG A 20 12.70 -15.11 -0.76
CA ARG A 20 11.39 -15.33 -1.36
C ARG A 20 10.46 -14.18 -1.05
N LYS A 21 9.64 -13.81 -2.02
CA LYS A 21 8.56 -12.84 -1.86
C LYS A 21 7.38 -13.23 -2.72
N GLY A 22 6.19 -12.75 -2.35
CA GLY A 22 4.99 -12.98 -3.12
C GLY A 22 3.86 -12.08 -2.71
N ARG A 23 2.73 -12.26 -3.40
CA ARG A 23 1.53 -11.44 -3.23
C ARG A 23 0.31 -12.36 -3.19
N ILE A 24 -0.62 -12.06 -2.30
CA ILE A 24 -1.92 -12.72 -2.19
C ILE A 24 -2.99 -11.64 -2.31
N ILE A 25 -3.97 -11.81 -3.21
CA ILE A 25 -5.08 -10.86 -3.33
C ILE A 25 -5.88 -10.81 -2.03
N SER A 26 -6.23 -9.61 -1.57
CA SER A 26 -7.01 -9.39 -0.34
C SER A 26 -8.50 -9.62 -0.54
N ALA A 27 -8.83 -10.75 -1.16
CA ALA A 27 -10.17 -11.24 -1.40
C ALA A 27 -10.46 -12.46 -0.52
N PHE A 28 -11.72 -12.61 -0.14
CA PHE A 28 -12.19 -13.72 0.66
C PHE A 28 -13.60 -14.15 0.25
N SER A 29 -13.94 -15.42 0.45
CA SER A 29 -15.29 -15.96 0.27
C SER A 29 -15.55 -17.05 1.31
N TYR A 30 -16.80 -17.18 1.74
CA TYR A 30 -17.24 -18.25 2.61
C TYR A 30 -17.91 -19.34 1.78
N ASN A 31 -17.41 -20.57 1.89
CA ASN A 31 -18.02 -21.76 1.33
C ASN A 31 -18.45 -22.68 2.49
N GLY A 32 -19.67 -22.45 3.00
CA GLY A 32 -20.12 -23.03 4.27
C GLY A 32 -19.27 -22.51 5.43
N GLU A 33 -18.58 -23.42 6.12
CA GLU A 33 -17.65 -23.08 7.22
C GLU A 33 -16.24 -22.75 6.74
N ASN A 34 -15.92 -23.00 5.46
CA ASN A 34 -14.57 -22.82 4.93
C ASN A 34 -14.38 -21.40 4.40
N LEU A 35 -13.30 -20.76 4.84
CA LEU A 35 -12.85 -19.46 4.34
C LEU A 35 -11.85 -19.65 3.19
N ILE A 36 -12.21 -19.20 2.01
CA ILE A 36 -11.35 -19.18 0.82
C ILE A 36 -10.71 -17.79 0.74
N ILE A 37 -9.39 -17.72 0.52
CA ILE A 37 -8.62 -16.48 0.46
C ILE A 37 -7.86 -16.39 -0.87
N GLY A 38 -7.63 -15.18 -1.36
CA GLY A 38 -6.78 -14.93 -2.51
C GLY A 38 -7.53 -15.04 -3.84
N GLU A 39 -6.79 -15.37 -4.90
CA GLU A 39 -7.33 -15.44 -6.27
C GLU A 39 -8.46 -16.47 -6.40
N GLN A 40 -8.40 -17.58 -5.65
CA GLN A 40 -9.47 -18.58 -5.62
C GLN A 40 -10.80 -18.02 -5.09
N ALA A 41 -10.75 -17.05 -4.17
CA ALA A 41 -11.95 -16.41 -3.66
C ALA A 41 -12.68 -15.63 -4.76
N LEU A 42 -11.95 -15.07 -5.74
CA LEU A 42 -12.53 -14.32 -6.86
C LEU A 42 -13.36 -15.19 -7.80
N LEU A 43 -13.10 -16.50 -7.83
CA LEU A 43 -13.82 -17.47 -8.65
C LEU A 43 -15.08 -18.03 -7.95
N SER A 44 -15.28 -17.69 -6.68
CA SER A 44 -16.34 -18.26 -5.85
C SER A 44 -17.55 -17.33 -5.76
N SER A 45 -18.76 -17.89 -5.75
CA SER A 45 -19.97 -17.12 -5.46
C SER A 45 -19.86 -16.49 -4.06
N GLY A 46 -20.23 -15.21 -3.93
CA GLY A 46 -20.15 -14.49 -2.65
C GLY A 46 -18.77 -13.91 -2.32
N SER A 47 -17.85 -13.84 -3.29
CA SER A 47 -16.55 -13.19 -3.12
C SER A 47 -16.67 -11.75 -2.60
N SER A 48 -15.85 -11.38 -1.63
CA SER A 48 -15.70 -10.00 -1.14
C SER A 48 -14.21 -9.62 -1.06
N TYR A 49 -13.96 -8.33 -0.90
CA TYR A 49 -12.65 -7.76 -0.65
C TYR A 49 -12.63 -7.15 0.75
N LEU A 50 -11.43 -6.97 1.32
CA LEU A 50 -11.26 -6.11 2.49
C LEU A 50 -11.64 -4.67 2.10
N LYS A 51 -12.60 -4.09 2.80
CA LYS A 51 -13.14 -2.75 2.52
C LYS A 51 -12.97 -1.80 3.69
N THR A 52 -13.00 -2.32 4.91
CA THR A 52 -12.83 -1.51 6.12
C THR A 52 -11.59 -1.89 6.92
N MET A 53 -11.16 -0.97 7.77
CA MET A 53 -10.04 -1.17 8.67
C MET A 53 -10.30 -2.28 9.67
N GLU A 54 -11.54 -2.39 10.17
CA GLU A 54 -11.96 -3.44 11.09
C GLU A 54 -11.89 -4.81 10.42
N GLU A 55 -12.29 -4.91 9.15
CA GLU A 55 -12.09 -6.12 8.35
C GLU A 55 -10.61 -6.44 8.19
N LEU A 56 -9.77 -5.45 7.86
CA LEU A 56 -8.32 -5.64 7.72
C LEU A 56 -7.69 -6.23 8.99
N VAL A 57 -8.00 -5.68 10.17
CA VAL A 57 -7.51 -6.19 11.46
C VAL A 57 -8.08 -7.58 11.76
N ARG A 58 -9.37 -7.79 11.51
CA ARG A 58 -10.05 -9.09 11.75
C ARG A 58 -9.46 -10.21 10.90
N PHE A 59 -9.15 -9.95 9.63
CA PHE A 59 -8.66 -10.95 8.69
C PHE A 59 -7.14 -11.09 8.70
N TYR A 60 -6.40 -10.23 9.42
CA TYR A 60 -4.95 -10.25 9.49
C TYR A 60 -4.37 -11.64 9.82
N PRO A 61 -4.84 -12.36 10.86
CA PRO A 61 -4.29 -13.67 11.21
C PRO A 61 -4.44 -14.70 10.08
N VAL A 62 -5.57 -14.65 9.37
CA VAL A 62 -5.83 -15.54 8.23
C VAL A 62 -4.85 -15.24 7.09
N PHE A 63 -4.68 -13.96 6.73
CA PHE A 63 -3.73 -13.57 5.68
C PHE A 63 -2.28 -13.89 6.05
N VAL A 64 -1.89 -13.74 7.32
CA VAL A 64 -0.56 -14.11 7.80
C VAL A 64 -0.31 -15.60 7.66
N GLU A 65 -1.27 -16.45 8.03
CA GLU A 65 -1.13 -17.90 7.87
C GLU A 65 -1.04 -18.29 6.39
N HIS A 66 -1.85 -17.67 5.52
CA HIS A 66 -1.74 -17.89 4.07
C HIS A 66 -0.38 -17.44 3.52
N CYS A 67 0.14 -16.30 3.95
CA CYS A 67 1.46 -15.83 3.57
C CYS A 67 2.56 -16.77 4.09
N ARG A 68 2.46 -17.26 5.32
CA ARG A 68 3.42 -18.21 5.91
C ARG A 68 3.48 -19.52 5.12
N ARG A 69 2.31 -20.06 4.72
CA ARG A 69 2.22 -21.25 3.87
C ARG A 69 2.78 -21.01 2.47
N ALA A 70 2.40 -19.90 1.84
CA ALA A 70 2.92 -19.52 0.52
C ALA A 70 4.44 -19.31 0.54
N ALA A 71 4.95 -18.76 1.64
CA ALA A 71 6.37 -18.58 1.89
C ALA A 71 7.09 -19.87 2.28
N ALA A 72 6.38 -20.98 2.54
CA ALA A 72 6.92 -22.18 3.18
C ALA A 72 7.89 -21.82 4.31
N ALA A 73 7.40 -20.99 5.24
CA ALA A 73 8.11 -20.57 6.44
C ALA A 73 7.86 -21.62 7.54
N GLU A 74 8.90 -22.36 7.87
CA GLU A 74 8.90 -23.47 8.82
C GLU A 74 9.61 -23.09 10.13
N GLY A 75 9.24 -23.78 11.21
CA GLY A 75 9.79 -23.57 12.54
C GLY A 75 9.38 -22.24 13.16
N ASP A 76 10.11 -21.86 14.20
CA ASP A 76 9.91 -20.60 14.92
C ASP A 76 10.30 -19.41 14.04
N ILE A 77 9.37 -18.47 13.87
CA ILE A 77 9.57 -17.24 13.09
C ILE A 77 9.32 -15.99 13.92
N ASN A 78 10.01 -14.91 13.53
CA ASN A 78 9.64 -13.55 13.88
C ASN A 78 8.74 -13.00 12.79
N LEU A 79 7.66 -12.33 13.18
CA LEU A 79 6.69 -11.77 12.27
C LEU A 79 6.79 -10.24 12.29
N ALA A 80 6.88 -9.63 11.12
CA ALA A 80 6.76 -8.18 10.96
C ALA A 80 5.53 -7.85 10.11
N VAL A 81 4.67 -6.97 10.61
CA VAL A 81 3.42 -6.57 9.93
C VAL A 81 3.24 -5.06 9.89
N GLY A 82 2.43 -4.62 8.93
CA GLY A 82 2.08 -3.21 8.75
C GLY A 82 0.63 -2.91 9.19
N LEU A 83 0.42 -1.79 9.87
CA LEU A 83 -0.91 -1.21 10.10
C LEU A 83 -0.99 0.22 9.58
N PRO A 84 -2.13 0.67 9.04
CA PRO A 84 -2.38 2.08 8.77
C PRO A 84 -2.06 2.96 9.98
N TYR A 85 -1.42 4.10 9.70
CA TYR A 85 -0.82 4.96 10.72
C TYR A 85 -1.79 5.32 11.86
N SER A 86 -3.05 5.64 11.55
CA SER A 86 -4.04 6.03 12.57
C SER A 86 -4.33 4.94 13.61
N TYR A 87 -4.26 3.67 13.21
CA TYR A 87 -4.44 2.53 14.13
C TYR A 87 -3.14 2.19 14.86
N TRP A 88 -2.00 2.41 14.18
CA TRP A 88 -0.70 2.26 14.82
C TRP A 88 -0.47 3.29 15.94
N GLN A 89 -1.02 4.50 15.83
CA GLN A 89 -0.97 5.52 16.89
C GLN A 89 -1.55 5.04 18.23
N GLU A 90 -2.41 4.01 18.23
CA GLU A 90 -2.94 3.40 19.45
C GLU A 90 -1.97 2.41 20.13
N GLN A 91 -0.71 2.32 19.70
CA GLN A 91 0.27 1.34 20.17
C GLN A 91 0.49 1.28 21.70
N HIS A 92 0.28 2.39 22.41
CA HIS A 92 0.44 2.44 23.86
C HIS A 92 -0.89 2.39 24.62
N LYS A 93 -2.04 2.33 23.92
CA LYS A 93 -3.36 2.29 24.54
C LYS A 93 -3.70 0.85 24.95
N PRO A 94 -4.04 0.57 26.22
CA PRO A 94 -4.53 -0.74 26.63
C PRO A 94 -5.77 -1.14 25.82
N GLY A 95 -5.75 -2.33 25.22
CA GLY A 95 -6.81 -2.79 24.31
C GLY A 95 -6.84 -2.07 22.96
N GLY A 96 -5.84 -1.24 22.66
CA GLY A 96 -5.66 -0.63 21.34
C GLY A 96 -5.35 -1.67 20.27
N THR A 97 -5.45 -1.24 19.02
CA THR A 97 -5.38 -2.14 17.86
C THR A 97 -4.06 -2.89 17.76
N VAL A 98 -2.93 -2.25 18.06
CA VAL A 98 -1.59 -2.86 17.98
C VAL A 98 -1.43 -3.99 19.01
N PRO A 99 -1.65 -3.80 20.33
CA PRO A 99 -1.62 -4.91 21.30
C PRO A 99 -2.60 -6.05 20.97
N ALA A 100 -3.82 -5.72 20.52
CA ALA A 100 -4.83 -6.71 20.17
C ALA A 100 -4.39 -7.55 18.96
N LEU A 101 -3.86 -6.90 17.92
CA LEU A 101 -3.35 -7.57 16.74
C LEU A 101 -2.13 -8.43 17.09
N ALA A 102 -1.16 -7.91 17.84
CA ALA A 102 0.02 -8.66 18.26
C ALA A 102 -0.39 -9.96 18.97
N LYS A 103 -1.30 -9.86 19.95
CA LYS A 103 -1.84 -11.03 20.66
C LYS A 103 -2.51 -12.03 19.73
N SER A 104 -3.25 -11.57 18.72
CA SER A 104 -3.94 -12.45 17.76
C SER A 104 -3.00 -13.15 16.77
N LEU A 105 -1.80 -12.60 16.56
CA LEU A 105 -0.79 -13.11 15.63
C LEU A 105 0.26 -14.00 16.33
N THR A 106 0.44 -13.87 17.64
CA THR A 106 1.27 -14.78 18.43
C THR A 106 0.63 -16.17 18.48
N CYS A 107 1.39 -17.18 18.07
CA CYS A 107 1.02 -18.59 18.14
C CYS A 107 2.29 -19.44 18.29
N ASP A 108 2.17 -20.77 18.38
CA ASP A 108 3.35 -21.64 18.60
C ASP A 108 4.45 -21.47 17.54
N ALA A 109 4.08 -21.10 16.30
CA ALA A 109 5.03 -20.86 15.22
C ALA A 109 5.58 -19.43 15.18
N VAL A 110 4.94 -18.46 15.85
CA VAL A 110 5.30 -17.03 15.81
C VAL A 110 5.73 -16.57 17.20
N ARG A 111 7.04 -16.40 17.40
CA ARG A 111 7.63 -16.03 18.70
C ARG A 111 7.44 -14.55 19.01
N ASP A 112 7.86 -13.69 18.09
CA ASP A 112 7.80 -12.24 18.23
C ASP A 112 7.00 -11.62 17.10
N VAL A 113 6.21 -10.59 17.43
CA VAL A 113 5.42 -9.80 16.45
C VAL A 113 5.83 -8.34 16.53
N CYS A 114 6.44 -7.83 15.46
CA CYS A 114 6.72 -6.41 15.27
C CYS A 114 5.63 -5.78 14.40
N ILE A 115 5.02 -4.69 14.87
CA ILE A 115 3.96 -3.98 14.15
C ILE A 115 4.43 -2.57 13.85
N PHE A 116 4.49 -2.23 12.56
CA PHE A 116 4.97 -0.95 12.07
C PHE A 116 3.85 -0.16 11.40
N PRO A 117 3.92 1.19 11.36
CA PRO A 117 2.99 1.99 10.59
C PRO A 117 3.28 1.83 9.09
N GLN A 118 2.24 1.61 8.29
CA GLN A 118 2.31 1.69 6.83
C GLN A 118 2.74 3.10 6.40
N GLY A 119 3.50 3.18 5.31
CA GLY A 119 4.19 4.39 4.91
C GLY A 119 5.63 4.46 5.42
N LEU A 120 5.89 4.02 6.66
CA LEU A 120 7.25 4.00 7.22
C LEU A 120 8.14 2.96 6.53
N GLY A 121 7.59 1.82 6.11
CA GLY A 121 8.38 0.80 5.42
C GLY A 121 8.95 1.31 4.09
N GLY A 122 8.14 2.00 3.28
CA GLY A 122 8.63 2.62 2.04
C GLY A 122 9.73 3.66 2.29
N LEU A 123 9.54 4.53 3.29
CA LEU A 123 10.56 5.49 3.73
C LEU A 123 11.84 4.80 4.18
N ARG A 124 11.73 3.73 4.97
CA ARG A 124 12.89 2.96 5.45
C ARG A 124 13.66 2.33 4.28
N ALA A 125 12.96 1.66 3.37
CA ALA A 125 13.56 1.02 2.21
C ALA A 125 14.33 2.03 1.35
N TYR A 126 13.81 3.26 1.22
CA TYR A 126 14.51 4.35 0.56
C TYR A 126 15.76 4.80 1.31
N LEU A 127 15.64 5.10 2.60
CA LEU A 127 16.77 5.59 3.41
C LEU A 127 17.91 4.56 3.47
N ASP A 128 17.61 3.27 3.50
CA ASP A 128 18.61 2.19 3.49
C ASP A 128 19.32 2.03 2.15
N SER A 129 18.74 2.56 1.06
CA SER A 129 19.34 2.52 -0.28
C SER A 129 20.32 3.67 -0.53
N LEU A 130 20.38 4.65 0.38
CA LEU A 130 21.24 5.82 0.25
C LEU A 130 22.54 5.63 1.02
N ASN A 131 23.65 6.12 0.43
CA ASN A 131 24.93 6.21 1.14
C ASN A 131 24.91 7.32 2.20
N GLU A 132 24.19 8.42 1.93
CA GLU A 132 24.06 9.57 2.82
C GLU A 132 22.58 9.91 3.01
N ARG A 133 22.18 10.18 4.26
CA ARG A 133 20.79 10.55 4.57
C ARG A 133 20.52 11.99 4.12
N PRO A 134 19.33 12.27 3.56
CA PRO A 134 18.96 13.63 3.19
C PRO A 134 18.79 14.51 4.44
N SER A 135 19.12 15.80 4.29
CA SER A 135 19.03 16.82 5.35
C SER A 135 17.62 17.37 5.57
N GLY A 136 16.72 17.23 4.60
CA GLY A 136 15.33 17.68 4.66
C GLY A 136 14.34 16.58 5.05
N ASN A 137 13.10 17.00 5.36
CA ASN A 137 12.01 16.04 5.56
C ASN A 137 11.65 15.33 4.26
N VAL A 138 11.20 14.10 4.38
CA VAL A 138 10.81 13.26 3.24
C VAL A 138 9.34 12.88 3.39
N LEU A 139 8.56 13.13 2.35
CA LEU A 139 7.16 12.75 2.29
C LEU A 139 7.02 11.40 1.57
N GLY A 140 6.69 10.34 2.29
CA GLY A 140 6.31 9.07 1.69
C GLY A 140 4.83 9.04 1.35
N ILE A 141 4.46 8.58 0.16
CA ILE A 141 3.08 8.40 -0.30
C ILE A 141 2.92 6.96 -0.83
N ASP A 142 2.17 6.15 -0.10
CA ASP A 142 1.71 4.82 -0.49
C ASP A 142 0.39 4.93 -1.25
N ILE A 143 0.42 4.68 -2.55
CA ILE A 143 -0.75 4.72 -3.42
C ILE A 143 -1.31 3.30 -3.54
N GLY A 144 -2.35 3.01 -2.76
CA GLY A 144 -3.16 1.81 -2.89
C GLY A 144 -4.27 1.94 -3.94
N PHE A 145 -5.08 0.89 -4.07
CA PHE A 145 -6.20 0.91 -5.01
C PHE A 145 -7.31 1.89 -4.59
N ASN A 146 -7.68 1.90 -3.30
CA ASN A 146 -8.75 2.75 -2.76
C ASN A 146 -8.34 3.55 -1.51
N THR A 147 -7.06 3.49 -1.15
CA THR A 147 -6.47 4.27 -0.06
C THR A 147 -5.16 4.89 -0.48
N ILE A 148 -4.87 6.09 0.00
CA ILE A 148 -3.54 6.69 -0.02
C ILE A 148 -3.10 6.86 1.43
N ILE A 149 -1.90 6.40 1.77
CA ILE A 149 -1.29 6.65 3.07
C ILE A 149 -0.10 7.55 2.85
N PHE A 150 -0.06 8.69 3.54
CA PHE A 150 1.13 9.53 3.50
C PHE A 150 1.78 9.62 4.87
N THR A 151 3.10 9.81 4.88
CA THR A 151 3.91 9.92 6.09
C THR A 151 5.02 10.93 5.84
N LEU A 152 4.98 12.03 6.58
CA LEU A 152 6.07 13.00 6.65
C LEU A 152 7.06 12.54 7.71
N PHE A 153 8.31 12.31 7.30
CA PHE A 153 9.36 11.81 8.17
C PHE A 153 10.55 12.76 8.20
N SER A 154 11.15 12.92 9.38
CA SER A 154 12.41 13.65 9.56
C SER A 154 13.56 12.65 9.68
N PRO A 155 14.44 12.53 8.67
CA PRO A 155 15.64 11.68 8.73
C PRO A 155 16.60 12.08 9.84
N GLU A 156 16.72 13.39 10.09
CA GLU A 156 17.55 13.98 11.14
C GLU A 156 17.07 13.55 12.54
N ARG A 157 15.78 13.78 12.83
CA ARG A 157 15.16 13.43 14.13
C ARG A 157 14.80 11.95 14.25
N LYS A 158 14.93 11.17 13.16
CA LYS A 158 14.56 9.75 13.06
C LYS A 158 13.12 9.47 13.51
N GLN A 159 12.19 10.35 13.18
CA GLN A 159 10.80 10.23 13.64
C GLN A 159 9.79 10.62 12.56
N ILE A 160 8.60 10.06 12.68
CA ILE A 160 7.42 10.50 11.92
C ILE A 160 6.95 11.83 12.51
N ILE A 161 6.84 12.86 11.66
CA ILE A 161 6.31 14.17 12.03
C ILE A 161 4.79 14.13 11.97
N HIS A 162 4.25 13.58 10.88
CA HIS A 162 2.82 13.43 10.67
C HIS A 162 2.55 12.30 9.69
N GLY A 163 1.37 11.72 9.75
CA GLY A 163 0.91 10.73 8.78
C GLY A 163 -0.59 10.57 8.84
N LYS A 164 -1.18 10.14 7.73
CA LYS A 164 -2.62 9.90 7.64
C LYS A 164 -2.97 8.93 6.54
N THR A 165 -4.11 8.28 6.71
CA THR A 165 -4.77 7.48 5.67
C THR A 165 -5.92 8.25 5.07
N LEU A 166 -5.85 8.48 3.76
CA LEU A 166 -6.90 9.08 2.96
C LEU A 166 -7.74 7.95 2.34
N ASN A 167 -8.94 7.73 2.91
CA ASN A 167 -9.89 6.74 2.42
C ASN A 167 -10.56 7.20 1.12
N LYS A 168 -10.91 6.27 0.24
CA LYS A 168 -11.53 6.55 -1.07
C LYS A 168 -10.66 7.43 -1.99
N ARG A 169 -9.36 7.49 -1.71
CA ARG A 169 -8.32 8.11 -2.53
C ARG A 169 -7.40 7.00 -3.02
N GLY A 170 -6.96 7.00 -4.27
CA GLY A 170 -6.12 5.93 -4.83
C GLY A 170 -6.36 5.73 -6.32
N VAL A 171 -5.89 4.60 -6.84
CA VAL A 171 -6.01 4.26 -8.28
C VAL A 171 -7.46 4.29 -8.77
N TYR A 172 -8.42 3.83 -7.95
CA TYR A 172 -9.84 3.86 -8.31
C TYR A 172 -10.37 5.29 -8.50
N GLN A 173 -9.99 6.22 -7.62
CA GLN A 173 -10.39 7.63 -7.77
C GLN A 173 -9.68 8.30 -8.94
N MET A 174 -8.39 8.00 -9.15
CA MET A 174 -7.66 8.44 -10.34
C MET A 174 -8.39 8.01 -11.61
N ALA A 175 -8.77 6.73 -11.69
CA ALA A 175 -9.46 6.19 -12.85
C ALA A 175 -10.81 6.89 -13.07
N THR A 176 -11.66 6.93 -12.04
CA THR A 176 -13.01 7.50 -12.16
C THR A 176 -13.04 9.02 -12.36
N GLY A 177 -12.14 9.76 -11.71
CA GLY A 177 -12.12 11.22 -11.74
C GLY A 177 -11.26 11.83 -12.85
N PHE A 178 -10.22 11.12 -13.32
CA PHE A 178 -9.23 11.68 -14.25
C PHE A 178 -9.11 10.88 -15.56
N LEU A 179 -9.20 9.55 -15.52
CA LEU A 179 -9.05 8.71 -16.71
C LEU A 179 -10.35 8.54 -17.49
N LEU A 180 -11.41 8.03 -16.86
CA LEU A 180 -12.68 7.74 -17.53
C LEU A 180 -13.27 8.95 -18.28
N PRO A 181 -13.18 10.19 -17.76
CA PRO A 181 -13.57 11.37 -18.52
C PRO A 181 -12.77 11.56 -19.82
N ARG A 182 -11.48 11.19 -19.86
CA ARG A 182 -10.60 11.30 -21.04
C ARG A 182 -10.90 10.25 -22.10
N ILE A 183 -11.30 9.05 -21.68
CA ILE A 183 -11.58 7.92 -22.59
C ILE A 183 -13.07 7.72 -22.86
N LYS A 184 -13.93 8.66 -22.45
CA LYS A 184 -15.40 8.54 -22.56
C LYS A 184 -15.88 8.29 -23.99
N SER A 185 -15.21 8.84 -25.00
CA SER A 185 -15.53 8.60 -26.40
C SER A 185 -15.30 7.14 -26.83
N LEU A 186 -14.40 6.42 -26.17
CA LEU A 186 -14.04 5.04 -26.44
C LEU A 186 -15.02 4.03 -25.79
N ALA A 187 -15.69 4.44 -24.71
CA ALA A 187 -16.75 3.66 -24.06
C ALA A 187 -17.92 4.57 -23.61
N PRO A 188 -18.79 5.03 -24.54
CA PRO A 188 -19.82 6.03 -24.25
C PRO A 188 -20.90 5.58 -23.27
N SER A 189 -21.11 4.26 -23.17
CA SER A 189 -22.18 3.63 -22.38
C SER A 189 -21.66 2.85 -21.17
N GLY A 190 -20.34 2.78 -20.98
CA GLY A 190 -19.72 1.90 -20.00
C GLY A 190 -19.71 2.50 -18.60
N THR A 191 -20.49 1.93 -17.68
CA THR A 191 -20.19 2.03 -16.24
C THR A 191 -19.17 0.96 -15.89
N PHE A 192 -17.98 1.37 -15.45
CA PHE A 192 -16.94 0.42 -15.07
C PHE A 192 -17.09 0.05 -13.60
N THR A 193 -17.10 -1.25 -13.31
CA THR A 193 -16.93 -1.80 -11.97
C THR A 193 -15.49 -1.59 -11.48
N PRO A 194 -15.23 -1.66 -10.16
CA PRO A 194 -13.87 -1.57 -9.63
C PRO A 194 -12.91 -2.63 -10.20
N VAL A 195 -13.40 -3.84 -10.50
CA VAL A 195 -12.60 -4.92 -11.09
C VAL A 195 -12.21 -4.58 -12.53
N GLU A 196 -13.15 -4.07 -13.32
CA GLU A 196 -12.87 -3.64 -14.69
C GLU A 196 -11.92 -2.44 -14.72
N ILE A 197 -12.02 -1.51 -13.76
CA ILE A 197 -11.03 -0.43 -13.60
C ILE A 197 -9.66 -1.00 -13.28
N ALA A 198 -9.56 -1.94 -12.33
CA ALA A 198 -8.28 -2.56 -12.00
C ALA A 198 -7.65 -3.24 -13.23
N PHE A 199 -8.47 -3.96 -14.02
CA PHE A 199 -8.02 -4.61 -15.25
C PHE A 199 -7.60 -3.59 -16.33
N LEU A 200 -8.41 -2.57 -16.58
CA LEU A 200 -8.12 -1.48 -17.52
C LEU A 200 -6.76 -0.84 -17.22
N ILE A 201 -6.56 -0.50 -15.95
CA ILE A 201 -5.32 0.13 -15.48
C ILE A 201 -4.13 -0.82 -15.57
N GLU A 202 -4.29 -2.08 -15.17
CA GLU A 202 -3.21 -3.08 -15.21
C GLU A 202 -2.80 -3.44 -16.64
N LYS A 203 -3.78 -3.60 -17.54
CA LYS A 203 -3.54 -4.02 -18.92
C LYS A 203 -3.19 -2.87 -19.86
N GLY A 204 -3.55 -1.64 -19.51
CA GLY A 204 -3.28 -0.47 -20.33
C GLY A 204 -4.14 -0.37 -21.59
N TYR A 205 -5.18 -1.20 -21.72
CA TYR A 205 -6.09 -1.14 -22.86
C TYR A 205 -7.54 -1.33 -22.44
N LEU A 206 -8.42 -0.72 -23.22
CA LEU A 206 -9.86 -0.89 -23.15
C LEU A 206 -10.30 -1.81 -24.29
N GLN A 207 -11.07 -2.85 -23.98
CA GLN A 207 -11.71 -3.67 -24.99
C GLN A 207 -13.21 -3.37 -25.01
N TYR A 208 -13.72 -2.96 -26.17
CA TYR A 208 -15.14 -2.69 -26.37
C TYR A 208 -15.62 -3.42 -27.63
N GLY A 209 -16.49 -4.42 -27.44
CA GLY A 209 -16.81 -5.38 -28.50
C GLY A 209 -15.56 -6.14 -28.97
N PHE A 210 -15.28 -6.08 -30.27
CA PHE A 210 -14.09 -6.70 -30.88
C PHE A 210 -12.90 -5.74 -31.01
N GLU A 211 -13.07 -4.47 -30.61
CA GLU A 211 -12.03 -3.46 -30.74
C GLU A 211 -11.23 -3.33 -29.45
N ARG A 212 -9.91 -3.13 -29.62
CA ARG A 212 -8.97 -2.91 -28.54
C ARG A 212 -8.33 -1.54 -28.72
N TYR A 213 -8.46 -0.72 -27.70
CA TYR A 213 -7.92 0.64 -27.63
C TYR A 213 -6.80 0.68 -26.61
N ASP A 214 -5.59 1.02 -27.04
CA ASP A 214 -4.50 1.35 -26.12
C ASP A 214 -4.82 2.67 -25.43
N VAL A 215 -4.78 2.68 -24.10
CA VAL A 215 -5.05 3.87 -23.26
C VAL A 215 -3.91 4.14 -22.27
N THR A 216 -2.74 3.54 -22.49
CA THR A 216 -1.57 3.69 -21.60
C THR A 216 -1.15 5.16 -21.44
N ARG A 217 -1.23 5.94 -22.51
CA ARG A 217 -0.95 7.39 -22.49
C ARG A 217 -1.94 8.12 -21.59
N GLU A 218 -3.24 7.89 -21.76
CA GLU A 218 -4.30 8.52 -20.99
C GLU A 218 -4.21 8.13 -19.51
N ILE A 219 -3.86 6.88 -19.20
CA ILE A 219 -3.58 6.41 -17.84
C ILE A 219 -2.43 7.21 -17.22
N ARG A 220 -1.32 7.37 -17.96
CA ARG A 220 -0.15 8.11 -17.48
C ARG A 220 -0.48 9.58 -17.23
N GLU A 221 -1.14 10.25 -18.17
CA GLU A 221 -1.54 11.66 -18.04
C GLU A 221 -2.53 11.87 -16.89
N ALA A 222 -3.53 10.98 -16.75
CA ALA A 222 -4.48 11.00 -15.63
C ALA A 222 -3.78 10.78 -14.29
N GLY A 223 -2.84 9.83 -14.25
CA GLY A 223 -2.03 9.54 -13.07
C GLY A 223 -1.19 10.74 -12.62
N ILE A 224 -0.50 11.41 -13.55
CA ILE A 224 0.31 12.59 -13.24
C ILE A 224 -0.56 13.68 -12.65
N ALA A 225 -1.65 14.05 -13.34
CA ALA A 225 -2.57 15.09 -12.87
C ALA A 225 -3.18 14.75 -11.50
N TYR A 226 -3.50 13.48 -11.26
CA TYR A 226 -4.04 13.03 -9.99
C TYR A 226 -3.02 13.12 -8.85
N VAL A 227 -1.80 12.64 -9.06
CA VAL A 227 -0.76 12.69 -8.02
C VAL A 227 -0.37 14.14 -7.72
N GLU A 228 -0.27 15.03 -8.71
CA GLU A 228 -0.07 16.45 -8.47
C GLU A 228 -1.20 17.05 -7.61
N HIS A 229 -2.45 16.66 -7.86
CA HIS A 229 -3.57 17.09 -7.03
C HIS A 229 -3.46 16.55 -5.60
N ILE A 230 -3.08 15.28 -5.43
CA ILE A 230 -2.90 14.67 -4.11
C ILE A 230 -1.74 15.31 -3.34
N ILE A 231 -0.61 15.61 -3.98
CA ILE A 231 0.52 16.28 -3.33
C ILE A 231 0.06 17.65 -2.79
N ARG A 232 -0.66 18.45 -3.59
CA ARG A 232 -1.20 19.74 -3.14
C ARG A 232 -2.18 19.60 -1.97
N ASP A 233 -3.07 18.61 -2.01
CA ASP A 233 -4.02 18.34 -0.93
C ASP A 233 -3.26 17.97 0.38
N ILE A 234 -2.21 17.14 0.26
CA ILE A 234 -1.36 16.75 1.40
C ILE A 234 -0.57 17.94 1.92
N GLU A 235 -0.01 18.79 1.06
CA GLU A 235 0.68 20.02 1.46
C GLU A 235 -0.23 20.93 2.29
N GLY A 236 -1.45 21.19 1.80
CA GLY A 236 -2.44 21.98 2.53
C GLY A 236 -2.80 21.37 3.89
N GLU A 237 -2.91 20.04 3.95
CA GLU A 237 -3.17 19.34 5.20
C GLU A 237 -2.00 19.43 6.19
N LEU A 238 -0.76 19.24 5.71
CA LEU A 238 0.45 19.36 6.52
C LEU A 238 0.62 20.78 7.04
N GLN A 239 0.42 21.80 6.21
CA GLN A 239 0.47 23.20 6.64
C GLN A 239 -0.54 23.47 7.76
N ALA A 240 -1.75 22.91 7.67
CA ALA A 240 -2.77 23.08 8.71
C ALA A 240 -2.44 22.37 10.04
N HIS A 241 -1.73 21.23 10.01
CA HIS A 241 -1.46 20.43 11.22
C HIS A 241 -0.10 20.70 11.87
N VAL A 242 0.94 20.97 11.07
CA VAL A 242 2.33 21.08 11.56
C VAL A 242 3.00 22.40 11.18
N GLY A 243 2.30 23.30 10.49
CA GLY A 243 2.76 24.67 10.21
C GLY A 243 4.09 24.69 9.45
N MET A 244 5.07 25.46 9.94
CA MET A 244 6.40 25.59 9.32
C MET A 244 7.22 24.29 9.30
N HIS A 245 6.79 23.22 9.98
CA HIS A 245 7.41 21.91 9.89
C HIS A 245 6.89 21.07 8.71
N ALA A 246 5.98 21.61 7.90
CA ALA A 246 5.39 20.94 6.75
C ALA A 246 6.34 20.84 5.55
N ASP A 247 7.44 21.58 5.51
CA ASP A 247 8.33 21.63 4.36
C ASP A 247 9.02 20.28 4.13
N PHE A 248 9.00 19.82 2.88
CA PHE A 248 9.72 18.65 2.38
C PHE A 248 10.29 18.96 1.00
N GLU A 249 11.50 18.45 0.73
CA GLU A 249 12.17 18.67 -0.56
C GLU A 249 11.93 17.50 -1.53
N ARG A 250 11.50 16.35 -0.98
CA ARG A 250 11.39 15.09 -1.69
C ARG A 250 10.12 14.34 -1.35
N VAL A 251 9.48 13.83 -2.39
CA VAL A 251 8.30 12.95 -2.32
C VAL A 251 8.71 11.56 -2.81
N LEU A 252 8.46 10.55 -1.98
CA LEU A 252 8.62 9.15 -2.37
C LEU A 252 7.26 8.57 -2.73
N LEU A 253 7.13 8.02 -3.93
CA LEU A 253 5.93 7.30 -4.35
C LEU A 253 6.19 5.79 -4.29
N PHE A 254 5.30 5.08 -3.61
CA PHE A 254 5.29 3.62 -3.55
C PHE A 254 3.85 3.10 -3.43
N GLY A 255 3.69 1.79 -3.22
CA GLY A 255 2.39 1.12 -3.35
C GLY A 255 2.11 0.65 -4.78
N GLY A 256 1.03 -0.13 -4.94
CA GLY A 256 0.66 -0.68 -6.25
C GLY A 256 0.39 0.40 -7.31
N GLY A 257 -0.18 1.54 -6.90
CA GLY A 257 -0.46 2.67 -7.77
C GLY A 257 0.77 3.45 -8.24
N ALA A 258 1.87 3.41 -7.48
CA ALA A 258 3.10 4.07 -7.91
C ALA A 258 3.81 3.32 -9.06
N ALA A 259 3.47 2.03 -9.28
CA ALA A 259 4.02 1.24 -10.37
C ALA A 259 3.70 1.82 -11.77
N PHE A 260 2.65 2.63 -11.90
CA PHE A 260 2.29 3.29 -13.17
C PHE A 260 3.23 4.41 -13.57
N PHE A 261 4.07 4.89 -12.64
CA PHE A 261 4.96 6.01 -12.89
C PHE A 261 6.41 5.59 -13.09
N LYS A 262 6.73 4.29 -13.20
CA LYS A 262 8.13 3.77 -13.27
C LYS A 262 9.03 4.47 -14.30
N GLU A 263 8.47 5.01 -15.37
CA GLU A 263 9.18 5.79 -16.39
C GLU A 263 9.49 7.24 -15.98
N GLY A 264 9.23 7.60 -14.73
CA GLY A 264 9.45 8.91 -14.15
C GLY A 264 8.18 9.74 -13.99
N PHE A 265 8.26 10.70 -13.06
CA PHE A 265 7.20 11.66 -12.75
C PHE A 265 7.69 13.08 -13.08
N PRO A 266 7.02 13.82 -13.98
CA PRO A 266 7.48 15.14 -14.38
C PRO A 266 7.08 16.21 -13.36
N ALA A 267 7.80 16.30 -12.24
CA ALA A 267 7.64 17.38 -11.26
C ALA A 267 8.66 18.50 -11.51
N LYS A 268 8.22 19.77 -11.42
CA LYS A 268 9.08 20.95 -11.67
C LYS A 268 9.73 21.51 -10.41
N ASN A 269 9.06 21.41 -9.25
CA ASN A 269 9.43 22.15 -8.05
C ASN A 269 9.79 21.24 -6.86
N ILE A 270 9.58 19.93 -6.99
CA ILE A 270 9.75 18.96 -5.92
C ILE A 270 10.36 17.70 -6.54
N GLU A 271 11.36 17.13 -5.89
CA GLU A 271 11.93 15.87 -6.36
C GLU A 271 10.95 14.72 -6.06
N VAL A 272 10.45 14.07 -7.10
CA VAL A 272 9.58 12.90 -6.96
C VAL A 272 10.38 11.65 -7.30
N VAL A 273 10.58 10.79 -6.30
CA VAL A 273 11.31 9.52 -6.42
C VAL A 273 10.30 8.38 -6.36
N ILE A 274 10.34 7.49 -7.35
CA ILE A 274 9.51 6.29 -7.35
C ILE A 274 10.39 5.12 -6.96
N LEU A 275 9.97 4.36 -5.95
CA LEU A 275 10.80 3.26 -5.45
C LEU A 275 10.85 2.11 -6.48
N PRO A 276 12.00 1.39 -6.61
CA PRO A 276 12.19 0.40 -7.68
C PRO A 276 11.15 -0.74 -7.68
N GLU A 277 10.75 -1.19 -6.50
CA GLU A 277 9.71 -2.20 -6.29
C GLU A 277 8.59 -1.59 -5.43
N PRO A 278 7.77 -0.71 -5.99
CA PRO A 278 6.92 0.18 -5.21
C PRO A 278 5.87 -0.61 -4.43
N GLU A 279 5.33 -1.69 -4.99
CA GLU A 279 4.34 -2.55 -4.31
C GLU A 279 4.93 -3.30 -3.10
N PHE A 280 6.24 -3.58 -3.08
CA PHE A 280 6.93 -4.29 -1.99
C PHE A 280 7.69 -3.34 -1.05
N ALA A 281 7.64 -2.03 -1.27
CA ALA A 281 8.47 -1.07 -0.55
C ALA A 281 8.24 -1.11 0.96
N ASN A 282 6.98 -1.15 1.42
CA ASN A 282 6.66 -1.29 2.83
C ASN A 282 7.23 -2.58 3.42
N ALA A 283 6.96 -3.72 2.78
CA ALA A 283 7.44 -5.02 3.24
C ALA A 283 8.98 -5.07 3.34
N LYS A 284 9.70 -4.48 2.38
CA LYS A 284 11.17 -4.37 2.43
C LYS A 284 11.64 -3.53 3.62
N GLY A 285 11.00 -2.40 3.87
CA GLY A 285 11.35 -1.57 5.02
C GLY A 285 11.04 -2.23 6.35
N PHE A 286 9.92 -2.94 6.46
CA PHE A 286 9.58 -3.71 7.66
C PHE A 286 10.58 -4.83 7.92
N LEU A 287 11.07 -5.52 6.88
CA LEU A 287 12.15 -6.49 7.00
C LEU A 287 13.40 -5.85 7.59
N SER A 288 13.81 -4.69 7.05
CA SER A 288 14.97 -3.95 7.53
C SER A 288 14.83 -3.55 9.02
N LEU A 289 13.68 -2.99 9.38
CA LEU A 289 13.36 -2.61 10.76
C LEU A 289 13.36 -3.81 11.72
N ALA A 290 12.75 -4.93 11.32
CA ALA A 290 12.70 -6.13 12.14
C ALA A 290 14.07 -6.80 12.32
N CYS A 291 14.97 -6.65 11.34
CA CYS A 291 16.36 -7.11 11.44
C CYS A 291 17.27 -6.14 12.22
N GLY A 292 16.74 -5.03 12.74
CA GLY A 292 17.52 -4.05 13.51
C GLY A 292 18.56 -3.28 12.69
N LYS A 293 18.36 -3.19 11.37
CA LYS A 293 19.18 -2.33 10.51
C LYS A 293 18.75 -0.89 10.62
#